data_AF-A0A6P2CCY2-F1
#
_entry.id   AF-A0A6P2CCY2-F1
#
_cell.length_a   1.000
_cell.length_b   1.000
_cell.length_c   1.000
_cell.angle_alpha   90.00
_cell.angle_beta   90.00
_cell.angle_gamma   90.00
#
_symmetry.space_group_name_H-M   'P 1'
#
loop_
_entity.id
_entity.type
_entity.pdbx_description
1 polymer ?
#
loop_
_entity_poly.entity_id
_entity_poly.type
_entity_poly.pdbx_seq_one_letter_code
_entity_poly.pdbx_strand_id
1 'polypeptide(L)'
;MSPSGTGTPSDDAHDASSDSGSAASGPVPGSGDAAVAAAAERAEGTRGLNVPTLPDLPVPDDTANLRLGPDLNHALLAVLPLVGVWRGEGEGRDLDGTDYRFGQQIVVSHNGGEYLSWNSQTWVLGEDGDYLREDQRETGFWRVTGDPTAGANNDEVVELLLTHASGVVELYYGEARTQSSWELATDVVIRTTSGALVGGAKRLYGIVDGGDLAYVEERVLADGELQPRMSARLSRYIG
;
A
#
# COMPACT_ATOMS: atom_id res chain seq x y z
N MET A 1 -66.47 7.54 -54.01
CA MET A 1 -67.39 8.22 -53.07
C MET A 1 -66.86 7.98 -51.67
N SER A 2 -66.30 8.99 -51.02
CA SER A 2 -66.09 9.00 -49.55
C SER A 2 -67.40 9.44 -48.89
N PRO A 3 -67.70 9.00 -47.64
CA PRO A 3 -67.30 9.75 -46.43
C PRO A 3 -66.84 8.83 -45.26
N SER A 4 -65.87 9.16 -44.39
CA SER A 4 -65.77 10.16 -43.29
C SER A 4 -66.31 9.70 -41.92
N GLY A 5 -65.42 9.71 -40.90
CA GLY A 5 -65.71 9.97 -39.46
C GLY A 5 -65.74 8.77 -38.51
N THR A 6 -64.67 8.43 -37.75
CA THR A 6 -64.20 8.93 -36.42
C THR A 6 -64.96 8.43 -35.17
N GLY A 7 -64.23 7.80 -34.24
CA GLY A 7 -64.61 7.62 -32.83
C GLY A 7 -63.89 6.47 -32.09
N THR A 8 -62.86 6.76 -31.31
CA THR A 8 -62.25 5.94 -30.22
C THR A 8 -62.79 6.46 -28.85
N PRO A 9 -62.49 5.91 -27.63
CA PRO A 9 -61.85 4.65 -27.18
C PRO A 9 -62.52 3.99 -25.93
N SER A 10 -61.97 2.85 -25.45
CA SER A 10 -61.77 2.40 -24.03
C SER A 10 -61.63 0.86 -24.01
N ASP A 11 -60.44 0.32 -23.75
CA ASP A 11 -59.83 -0.03 -22.44
C ASP A 11 -60.63 -1.03 -21.61
N ASP A 12 -60.14 -2.28 -21.56
CA ASP A 12 -60.12 -3.12 -20.35
C ASP A 12 -59.16 -4.32 -20.51
N ALA A 13 -58.01 -4.17 -19.83
CA ALA A 13 -57.37 -5.10 -18.89
C ALA A 13 -57.22 -6.62 -19.19
N HIS A 14 -55.94 -7.04 -19.15
CA HIS A 14 -55.33 -8.16 -18.37
C HIS A 14 -55.86 -9.61 -18.61
N ASP A 15 -55.07 -10.68 -18.70
CA ASP A 15 -53.70 -11.00 -18.28
C ASP A 15 -53.27 -12.34 -18.93
N ALA A 16 -51.99 -12.70 -18.72
CA ALA A 16 -51.37 -14.03 -18.77
C ALA A 16 -50.48 -14.35 -19.98
N SER A 17 -49.20 -13.98 -19.85
CA SER A 17 -48.10 -14.78 -20.40
C SER A 17 -46.93 -14.79 -19.43
N SER A 18 -46.77 -15.89 -18.68
CA SER A 18 -45.58 -16.18 -17.89
C SER A 18 -44.54 -16.87 -18.78
N ASP A 19 -43.51 -16.12 -19.17
CA ASP A 19 -42.31 -16.68 -19.79
C ASP A 19 -41.17 -16.60 -18.78
N SER A 20 -40.77 -17.76 -18.27
CA SER A 20 -39.71 -17.92 -17.28
C SER A 20 -38.36 -18.01 -17.98
N GLY A 21 -37.80 -16.87 -18.35
CA GLY A 21 -36.41 -16.71 -18.74
C GLY A 21 -35.55 -16.35 -17.53
N SER A 22 -35.00 -17.36 -16.83
CA SER A 22 -33.95 -17.14 -15.82
C SER A 22 -32.68 -16.66 -16.51
N ALA A 23 -32.50 -15.34 -16.59
CA ALA A 23 -31.23 -14.73 -16.95
C ALA A 23 -30.29 -14.85 -15.76
N ALA A 24 -29.30 -15.73 -15.87
CA ALA A 24 -28.14 -15.74 -14.99
C ALA A 24 -27.39 -14.41 -15.17
N SER A 25 -27.55 -13.49 -14.22
CA SER A 25 -26.73 -12.28 -14.16
C SER A 25 -25.33 -12.66 -13.68
N GLY A 26 -24.42 -12.90 -14.61
CA GLY A 26 -22.99 -12.95 -14.31
C GLY A 26 -22.51 -11.62 -13.74
N PRO A 27 -21.39 -11.60 -13.00
CA PRO A 27 -20.87 -10.38 -12.40
C PRO A 27 -20.50 -9.38 -13.49
N VAL A 28 -21.04 -8.16 -13.38
CA VAL A 28 -20.75 -7.05 -14.28
C VAL A 28 -19.34 -6.52 -13.99
N PRO A 29 -18.43 -6.50 -14.98
CA PRO A 29 -17.10 -5.91 -14.82
C PRO A 29 -17.22 -4.43 -14.42
N GLY A 30 -16.62 -4.05 -13.29
CA GLY A 30 -16.59 -2.66 -12.80
C GLY A 30 -17.55 -2.32 -11.66
N SER A 31 -18.29 -3.28 -11.08
CA SER A 31 -19.02 -3.05 -9.83
C SER A 31 -18.12 -3.24 -8.60
N GLY A 32 -18.44 -2.55 -7.49
CA GLY A 32 -17.75 -2.74 -6.21
C GLY A 32 -17.75 -4.20 -5.75
N ASP A 33 -18.81 -4.95 -6.05
CA ASP A 33 -18.91 -6.38 -5.72
C ASP A 33 -17.88 -7.23 -6.48
N ALA A 34 -17.61 -6.93 -7.75
CA ALA A 34 -16.58 -7.60 -8.53
C ALA A 34 -15.17 -7.30 -7.97
N ALA A 35 -14.93 -6.07 -7.52
CA ALA A 35 -13.67 -5.69 -6.87
C ALA A 35 -13.49 -6.40 -5.51
N VAL A 36 -14.56 -6.53 -4.73
CA VAL A 36 -14.56 -7.26 -3.45
C VAL A 36 -14.30 -8.75 -3.67
N ALA A 37 -14.95 -9.38 -4.65
CA ALA A 37 -14.73 -10.79 -4.98
C ALA A 37 -13.28 -11.05 -5.42
N ALA A 38 -12.75 -10.21 -6.32
CA ALA A 38 -11.35 -10.31 -6.76
C ALA A 38 -10.34 -10.04 -5.63
N ALA A 39 -10.69 -9.20 -4.65
CA ALA A 39 -9.88 -9.01 -3.44
C ALA A 39 -9.93 -10.25 -2.52
N ALA A 40 -11.08 -10.90 -2.39
CA ALA A 40 -11.23 -12.11 -1.59
C ALA A 40 -10.41 -13.29 -2.15
N GLU A 41 -10.45 -13.51 -3.47
CA GLU A 41 -9.68 -14.56 -4.14
C GLU A 41 -8.16 -14.34 -3.98
N ARG A 42 -7.69 -13.10 -4.17
CA ARG A 42 -6.28 -12.74 -3.93
C ARG A 42 -5.88 -13.00 -2.48
N ALA A 43 -6.73 -12.66 -1.52
CA ALA A 43 -6.47 -12.89 -0.11
C ALA A 43 -6.39 -14.40 0.23
N GLU A 44 -7.14 -15.26 -0.45
CA GLU A 44 -7.05 -16.71 -0.24
C GLU A 44 -5.68 -17.26 -0.64
N GLY A 45 -5.09 -16.75 -1.73
CA GLY A 45 -3.75 -17.12 -2.18
C GLY A 45 -2.61 -16.68 -1.25
N THR A 46 -2.76 -15.55 -0.53
CA THR A 46 -1.69 -15.00 0.34
C THR A 46 -1.79 -15.41 1.80
N ARG A 47 -2.99 -15.79 2.27
CA ARG A 47 -3.31 -16.04 3.69
C ARG A 47 -2.46 -17.10 4.38
N GLY A 48 -1.98 -18.10 3.65
CA GLY A 48 -1.18 -19.20 4.19
C GLY A 48 0.34 -18.96 4.12
N LEU A 49 0.78 -17.89 3.46
CA LEU A 49 2.20 -17.61 3.24
C LEU A 49 2.80 -16.83 4.41
N ASN A 50 4.11 -16.96 4.62
CA ASN A 50 4.89 -16.15 5.54
C ASN A 50 6.32 -15.93 5.03
N VAL A 51 7.06 -15.03 5.67
CA VAL A 51 8.50 -14.83 5.40
C VAL A 51 9.32 -16.06 5.82
N PRO A 52 10.41 -16.39 5.13
CA PRO A 52 11.30 -17.45 5.56
C PRO A 52 12.03 -17.06 6.85
N THR A 53 12.03 -17.96 7.83
CA THR A 53 12.75 -17.81 9.11
C THR A 53 13.78 -18.93 9.27
N LEU A 54 14.79 -18.68 10.11
CA LEU A 54 15.73 -19.71 10.55
C LEU A 54 15.31 -20.20 11.94
N PRO A 55 15.37 -21.52 12.20
CA PRO A 55 14.91 -22.07 13.47
C PRO A 55 15.88 -21.80 14.63
N ASP A 56 15.48 -22.22 15.83
CA ASP A 56 16.30 -22.37 17.03
C ASP A 56 16.73 -21.08 17.75
N LEU A 57 16.09 -19.95 17.45
CA LEU A 57 16.21 -18.76 18.28
C LEU A 57 15.30 -18.85 19.52
N PRO A 58 15.74 -18.31 20.69
CA PRO A 58 14.92 -18.29 21.91
C PRO A 58 13.88 -17.17 21.91
N VAL A 59 13.67 -16.48 20.78
CA VAL A 59 12.73 -15.38 20.59
C VAL A 59 11.71 -15.76 19.53
N PRO A 60 10.51 -15.14 19.51
CA PRO A 60 9.54 -15.39 18.46
C PRO A 60 10.11 -15.09 17.08
N ASP A 61 9.75 -15.93 16.12
CA ASP A 61 10.05 -15.73 14.70
C ASP A 61 9.39 -14.46 14.18
N ASP A 62 10.07 -13.79 13.25
CA ASP A 62 9.46 -12.70 12.49
C ASP A 62 8.30 -13.23 11.64
N THR A 63 7.18 -12.54 11.67
CA THR A 63 6.01 -12.82 10.86
C THR A 63 5.59 -11.60 10.06
N ALA A 64 5.30 -11.79 8.77
CA ALA A 64 4.66 -10.80 7.91
C ALA A 64 3.18 -11.15 7.69
N ASN A 65 2.61 -12.01 8.52
CA ASN A 65 1.22 -12.46 8.43
C ASN A 65 0.62 -12.50 9.83
N LEU A 66 -0.33 -11.59 10.09
CA LEU A 66 -0.97 -11.41 11.40
C LEU A 66 -1.78 -12.63 11.90
N ARG A 67 -1.93 -13.68 11.08
CA ARG A 67 -2.57 -14.94 11.47
C ARG A 67 -1.58 -15.98 12.01
N LEU A 68 -0.29 -15.70 11.91
CA LEU A 68 0.81 -16.59 12.23
C LEU A 68 1.80 -15.88 13.15
N GLY A 69 2.51 -16.64 13.98
CA GLY A 69 3.51 -16.07 14.90
C GLY A 69 2.88 -15.43 16.14
N PRO A 70 3.62 -14.53 16.83
CA PRO A 70 3.15 -13.88 18.04
C PRO A 70 2.06 -12.85 17.74
N ASP A 71 1.28 -12.48 18.76
CA ASP A 71 0.33 -11.36 18.65
C ASP A 71 1.06 -10.05 18.32
N LEU A 72 0.41 -9.20 17.52
CA LEU A 72 0.91 -7.85 17.27
C LEU A 72 0.81 -7.02 18.56
N ASN A 73 1.88 -6.30 18.90
CA ASN A 73 1.85 -5.40 20.04
C ASN A 73 0.78 -4.32 19.85
N HIS A 74 -0.01 -4.05 20.90
CA HIS A 74 -1.10 -3.08 20.85
C HIS A 74 -0.64 -1.64 20.51
N ALA A 75 0.61 -1.28 20.80
CA ALA A 75 1.16 0.01 20.39
C ALA A 75 1.16 0.18 18.86
N LEU A 76 1.17 -0.91 18.09
CA LEU A 76 1.33 -0.89 16.63
C LEU A 76 0.01 -0.97 15.87
N LEU A 77 -1.14 -0.86 16.54
CA LEU A 77 -2.46 -0.98 15.89
C LEU A 77 -2.66 0.05 14.78
N ALA A 78 -2.10 1.26 14.94
CA ALA A 78 -2.16 2.32 13.93
C ALA A 78 -1.44 1.97 12.63
N VAL A 79 -0.45 1.06 12.66
CA VAL A 79 0.34 0.62 11.50
C VAL A 79 0.08 -0.84 11.12
N LEU A 80 -0.91 -1.48 11.76
CA LEU A 80 -1.30 -2.88 11.52
C LEU A 80 -1.48 -3.22 10.03
N PRO A 81 -2.15 -2.41 9.19
CA PRO A 81 -2.39 -2.79 7.80
C PRO A 81 -1.12 -2.91 6.94
N LEU A 82 0.02 -2.35 7.39
CA LEU A 82 1.30 -2.44 6.68
C LEU A 82 1.91 -3.84 6.73
N VAL A 83 1.65 -4.62 7.79
CA VAL A 83 2.23 -5.96 7.99
C VAL A 83 1.92 -6.84 6.78
N GLY A 84 2.95 -7.37 6.13
CA GLY A 84 2.83 -8.05 4.85
C GLY A 84 4.11 -8.04 4.02
N VAL A 85 4.08 -8.81 2.93
CA VAL A 85 5.02 -8.60 1.82
C VAL A 85 4.26 -7.99 0.65
N TRP A 86 4.83 -6.95 0.07
CA TRP A 86 4.26 -6.15 -0.99
C TRP A 86 5.18 -6.19 -2.20
N ARG A 87 4.61 -6.40 -3.39
CA ARG A 87 5.36 -6.43 -4.66
C ARG A 87 4.60 -5.68 -5.74
N GLY A 88 5.33 -4.98 -6.58
CA GLY A 88 4.74 -4.26 -7.70
C GLY A 88 5.75 -3.37 -8.38
N GLU A 89 5.24 -2.34 -9.02
CA GLU A 89 6.02 -1.41 -9.82
C GLU A 89 5.71 0.03 -9.41
N GLY A 90 6.61 0.92 -9.81
CA GLY A 90 6.48 2.34 -9.61
C GLY A 90 7.22 3.15 -10.67
N GLU A 91 7.05 4.46 -10.56
CA GLU A 91 7.68 5.46 -11.40
C GLU A 91 8.57 6.34 -10.52
N GLY A 92 9.84 6.44 -10.90
CA GLY A 92 10.83 7.28 -10.25
C GLY A 92 11.27 8.42 -11.17
N ARG A 93 11.72 9.52 -10.57
CA ARG A 93 12.37 10.63 -11.27
C ARG A 93 13.80 10.77 -10.79
N ASP A 94 14.76 10.74 -11.70
CA ASP A 94 16.18 10.92 -11.38
C ASP A 94 16.52 12.41 -11.14
N LEU A 95 17.71 12.68 -10.63
CA LEU A 95 18.18 14.04 -10.31
C LEU A 95 18.30 14.96 -11.54
N ASP A 96 18.45 14.38 -12.73
CA ASP A 96 18.43 15.11 -14.00
C ASP A 96 17.01 15.37 -14.54
N GLY A 97 15.99 14.89 -13.83
CA GLY A 97 14.58 15.03 -14.18
C GLY A 97 14.04 13.90 -15.08
N THR A 98 14.84 12.90 -15.40
CA THR A 98 14.41 11.77 -16.25
C THR A 98 13.52 10.80 -15.47
N ASP A 99 12.37 10.47 -16.04
CA ASP A 99 11.46 9.48 -15.48
C ASP A 99 11.90 8.05 -15.85
N TYR A 100 11.75 7.11 -14.91
CA TYR A 100 12.09 5.70 -15.09
C TYR A 100 11.10 4.79 -14.36
N ARG A 101 10.93 3.55 -14.86
CA ARG A 101 10.16 2.51 -14.19
C ARG A 101 11.04 1.69 -13.28
N PHE A 102 10.49 1.26 -12.15
CA PHE A 102 11.16 0.33 -11.25
C PHE A 102 10.20 -0.73 -10.72
N GLY A 103 10.73 -1.91 -10.43
CA GLY A 103 10.04 -2.92 -9.63
C GLY A 103 10.48 -2.80 -8.17
N GLN A 104 9.62 -3.25 -7.26
CA GLN A 104 9.87 -3.15 -5.83
C GLN A 104 9.31 -4.34 -5.06
N GLN A 105 10.02 -4.70 -4.00
CA GLN A 105 9.50 -5.51 -2.91
C GLN A 105 9.68 -4.78 -1.58
N ILE A 106 8.62 -4.77 -0.77
CA ILE A 106 8.66 -4.31 0.62
C ILE A 106 8.24 -5.47 1.53
N VAL A 107 9.03 -5.74 2.56
CA VAL A 107 8.73 -6.69 3.63
C VAL A 107 8.51 -5.90 4.92
N VAL A 108 7.33 -6.08 5.52
CA VAL A 108 6.96 -5.52 6.80
C VAL A 108 6.60 -6.66 7.75
N SER A 109 7.42 -6.89 8.77
CA SER A 109 7.27 -7.99 9.72
C SER A 109 7.33 -7.54 11.18
N HIS A 110 6.92 -8.40 12.10
CA HIS A 110 7.12 -8.20 13.54
C HIS A 110 7.38 -9.54 14.24
N ASN A 111 7.89 -9.47 15.47
CA ASN A 111 8.05 -10.61 16.37
C ASN A 111 7.34 -10.39 17.74
N GLY A 112 6.38 -9.45 17.78
CA GLY A 112 5.60 -9.10 18.98
C GLY A 112 6.20 -7.96 19.82
N GLY A 113 7.38 -7.45 19.45
CA GLY A 113 7.93 -6.22 20.01
C GLY A 113 7.16 -4.95 19.61
N GLU A 114 7.52 -3.82 20.22
CA GLU A 114 6.94 -2.48 19.95
C GLU A 114 7.58 -1.82 18.72
N TYR A 115 7.71 -2.57 17.63
CA TYR A 115 8.17 -2.10 16.33
C TYR A 115 7.73 -3.03 15.20
N LEU A 116 7.68 -2.51 13.97
CA LEU A 116 7.69 -3.33 12.75
C LEU A 116 9.07 -3.25 12.10
N SER A 117 9.62 -4.39 11.69
CA SER A 117 10.79 -4.47 10.81
C SER A 117 10.40 -4.07 9.39
N TRP A 118 11.23 -3.26 8.75
CA TRP A 118 11.06 -2.79 7.38
C TRP A 118 12.26 -3.19 6.51
N ASN A 119 11.97 -3.75 5.34
CA ASN A 119 12.96 -3.96 4.28
C ASN A 119 12.36 -3.63 2.92
N SER A 120 12.96 -2.69 2.18
CA SER A 120 12.55 -2.32 0.84
C SER A 120 13.72 -2.47 -0.13
N GLN A 121 13.47 -3.08 -1.28
CA GLN A 121 14.42 -3.20 -2.39
C GLN A 121 13.73 -2.82 -3.70
N THR A 122 14.40 -1.99 -4.50
CA THR A 122 13.97 -1.61 -5.84
C THR A 122 14.99 -2.03 -6.89
N TRP A 123 14.52 -2.18 -8.13
CA TRP A 123 15.33 -2.45 -9.30
C TRP A 123 14.76 -1.72 -10.51
N VAL A 124 15.63 -1.24 -11.40
CA VAL A 124 15.20 -0.54 -12.62
C VAL A 124 14.66 -1.53 -13.64
N LEU A 125 13.56 -1.15 -14.29
CA LEU A 125 12.93 -1.89 -15.36
C LEU A 125 13.19 -1.23 -16.72
N GLY A 126 13.35 -2.05 -17.75
CA GLY A 126 13.36 -1.60 -19.14
C GLY A 126 11.95 -1.31 -19.65
N GLU A 127 11.87 -0.84 -20.90
CA GLU A 127 10.59 -0.53 -21.55
C GLU A 127 9.66 -1.76 -21.58
N ASP A 128 10.23 -2.94 -21.80
CA ASP A 128 9.52 -4.21 -21.87
C ASP A 128 9.24 -4.84 -20.48
N GLY A 129 9.62 -4.17 -19.39
CA GLY A 129 9.46 -4.68 -18.02
C GLY A 129 10.54 -5.69 -17.60
N ASP A 130 11.61 -5.82 -18.38
CA ASP A 130 12.77 -6.63 -18.05
C ASP A 130 13.62 -6.00 -16.95
N TYR A 131 14.27 -6.84 -16.15
CA TYR A 131 15.22 -6.38 -15.13
C TYR A 131 16.47 -5.80 -15.80
N LEU A 132 16.80 -4.54 -15.49
CA LEU A 132 18.03 -3.91 -15.97
C LEU A 132 19.14 -3.94 -14.94
N ARG A 133 18.88 -3.43 -13.74
CA ARG A 133 19.87 -3.31 -12.66
C ARG A 133 19.22 -3.11 -11.30
N GLU A 134 20.00 -3.35 -10.25
CA GLU A 134 19.65 -2.92 -8.89
C GLU A 134 19.48 -1.39 -8.83
N ASP A 135 18.62 -0.94 -7.92
CA ASP A 135 18.40 0.47 -7.63
C ASP A 135 18.60 0.74 -6.13
N GLN A 136 17.55 1.10 -5.40
CA GLN A 136 17.63 1.51 -4.01
C GLN A 136 17.34 0.35 -3.06
N ARG A 137 18.03 0.35 -1.92
CA ARG A 137 17.74 -0.58 -0.83
C ARG A 137 17.79 0.14 0.50
N GLU A 138 16.76 -0.07 1.31
CA GLU A 138 16.62 0.52 2.63
C GLU A 138 16.06 -0.50 3.63
N THR A 139 16.43 -0.35 4.90
CA THR A 139 15.93 -1.20 5.98
C THR A 139 15.94 -0.44 7.29
N GLY A 140 15.04 -0.83 8.20
CA GLY A 140 14.93 -0.19 9.49
C GLY A 140 13.63 -0.56 10.20
N PHE A 141 13.05 0.39 10.94
CA PHE A 141 11.95 0.10 11.85
C PHE A 141 10.86 1.18 11.83
N TRP A 142 9.60 0.73 11.81
CA TRP A 142 8.47 1.57 12.18
C TRP A 142 8.21 1.44 13.67
N ARG A 143 7.89 2.56 14.31
CA ARG A 143 7.45 2.62 15.71
C ARG A 143 6.24 3.54 15.81
N VAL A 144 5.42 3.29 16.81
CA VAL A 144 4.33 4.18 17.19
C VAL A 144 4.53 4.51 18.66
N THR A 145 4.56 5.80 18.96
CA THR A 145 4.66 6.32 20.32
C THR A 145 3.45 7.21 20.59
N GLY A 146 3.26 7.62 21.85
CA GLY A 146 2.06 8.36 22.22
C GLY A 146 0.92 7.46 22.70
N ASP A 147 -0.23 8.07 22.98
CA ASP A 147 -1.44 7.37 23.39
C ASP A 147 -2.63 7.89 22.55
N PRO A 148 -3.26 7.04 21.71
CA PRO A 148 -4.35 7.46 20.84
C PRO A 148 -5.68 7.67 21.61
N THR A 149 -5.72 7.44 22.92
CA THR A 149 -6.94 7.63 23.70
C THR A 149 -7.28 9.11 23.88
N ALA A 150 -8.58 9.42 23.71
CA ALA A 150 -9.08 10.78 23.87
C ALA A 150 -8.83 11.29 25.31
N GLY A 151 -8.03 12.35 25.43
CA GLY A 151 -7.64 12.94 26.71
C GLY A 151 -6.26 12.52 27.23
N ALA A 152 -5.50 11.76 26.46
CA ALA A 152 -4.09 11.51 26.72
C ALA A 152 -3.27 12.82 26.67
N ASN A 153 -2.13 12.81 27.37
CA ASN A 153 -1.25 13.98 27.49
C ASN A 153 -0.21 14.08 26.35
N ASN A 154 -0.23 13.16 25.39
CA ASN A 154 0.67 13.11 24.25
C ASN A 154 -0.02 12.50 23.03
N ASP A 155 0.11 13.17 21.89
CA ASP A 155 -0.44 12.72 20.62
C ASP A 155 0.29 11.44 20.13
N GLU A 156 -0.44 10.60 19.38
CA GLU A 156 0.15 9.45 18.69
C GLU A 156 1.12 9.94 17.59
N VAL A 157 2.34 9.42 17.60
CA VAL A 157 3.40 9.76 16.64
C VAL A 157 3.91 8.50 15.97
N VAL A 158 3.97 8.53 14.64
CA VAL A 158 4.58 7.48 13.83
C VAL A 158 6.04 7.84 13.56
N GLU A 159 6.95 6.95 13.90
CA GLU A 159 8.39 7.09 13.67
C GLU A 159 8.83 6.05 12.63
N LEU A 160 9.65 6.47 11.67
CA LEU A 160 10.29 5.55 10.74
C LEU A 160 11.80 5.83 10.70
N LEU A 161 12.57 4.85 11.16
CA LEU A 161 14.03 4.91 11.23
C LEU A 161 14.57 4.08 10.08
N LEU A 162 15.39 4.67 9.21
CA LEU A 162 15.90 4.00 8.02
C LEU A 162 17.41 4.11 7.88
N THR A 163 17.99 3.05 7.36
CA THR A 163 19.34 3.00 6.82
C THR A 163 19.27 2.58 5.35
N HIS A 164 20.01 3.29 4.50
CA HIS A 164 20.03 3.06 3.06
C HIS A 164 21.38 2.49 2.64
N ALA A 165 21.37 1.54 1.69
CA ALA A 165 22.59 0.98 1.11
C ALA A 165 23.47 2.04 0.42
N SER A 166 22.88 3.19 0.07
CA SER A 166 23.57 4.38 -0.45
C SER A 166 24.40 5.14 0.60
N GLY A 167 24.48 4.65 1.84
CA GLY A 167 25.27 5.26 2.91
C GLY A 167 24.58 6.45 3.58
N VAL A 168 23.24 6.43 3.63
CA VAL A 168 22.37 7.46 4.24
C VAL A 168 21.58 6.84 5.41
N VAL A 169 21.35 7.63 6.46
CA VAL A 169 20.45 7.32 7.58
C VAL A 169 19.40 8.42 7.65
N GLU A 170 18.13 8.04 7.78
CA GLU A 170 17.01 8.97 7.85
C GLU A 170 16.12 8.67 9.06
N LEU A 171 15.71 9.72 9.75
CA LEU A 171 14.67 9.68 10.78
C LEU A 171 13.46 10.45 10.29
N TYR A 172 12.33 9.76 10.23
CA TYR A 172 11.04 10.32 9.87
C TYR A 172 10.13 10.39 11.09
N TYR A 173 9.39 11.49 11.18
CA TYR A 173 8.23 11.63 12.06
C TYR A 173 6.98 11.86 11.24
N GLY A 174 5.84 11.41 11.75
CA GLY A 174 4.57 11.50 11.05
C GLY A 174 3.38 11.09 11.90
N GLU A 175 2.25 10.90 11.23
CA GLU A 175 0.98 10.55 11.86
C GLU A 175 0.12 9.70 10.92
N ALA A 176 -0.77 8.90 11.52
CA ALA A 176 -1.84 8.25 10.77
C ALA A 176 -2.86 9.30 10.32
N ARG A 177 -3.10 9.39 9.01
CA ARG A 177 -4.11 10.29 8.40
C ARG A 177 -5.49 9.66 8.41
N THR A 178 -5.53 8.33 8.29
CA THR A 178 -6.73 7.50 8.40
C THR A 178 -6.34 6.16 9.06
N GLN A 179 -7.28 5.24 9.19
CA GLN A 179 -6.98 3.87 9.67
C GLN A 179 -6.00 3.10 8.79
N SER A 180 -5.74 3.56 7.56
CA SER A 180 -4.90 2.86 6.59
C SER A 180 -4.08 3.81 5.71
N SER A 181 -3.76 5.00 6.19
CA SER A 181 -2.83 5.91 5.51
C SER A 181 -2.01 6.72 6.50
N TRP A 182 -0.76 7.01 6.12
CA TRP A 182 0.26 7.62 6.99
C TRP A 182 1.05 8.64 6.20
N GLU A 183 1.28 9.81 6.79
CA GLU A 183 2.15 10.84 6.23
C GLU A 183 3.34 11.04 7.14
N LEU A 184 4.54 11.05 6.57
CA LEU A 184 5.79 11.22 7.30
C LEU A 184 6.68 12.25 6.60
N ALA A 185 7.47 12.97 7.38
CA ALA A 185 8.50 13.88 6.89
C ALA A 185 9.82 13.61 7.61
N THR A 186 10.93 13.81 6.88
CA THR A 186 12.26 13.64 7.46
C THR A 186 12.58 14.78 8.43
N ASP A 187 13.01 14.43 9.63
CA ASP A 187 13.55 15.37 10.61
C ASP A 187 15.08 15.44 10.52
N VAL A 188 15.73 14.29 10.30
CA VAL A 188 17.18 14.19 10.20
C VAL A 188 17.58 13.31 9.00
N VAL A 189 18.51 13.82 8.20
CA VAL A 189 19.24 13.09 7.16
C VAL A 189 20.73 13.15 7.51
N ILE A 190 21.38 11.99 7.63
CA ILE A 190 22.83 11.89 7.87
C ILE A 190 23.42 10.98 6.80
N ARG A 191 24.59 11.36 6.26
CA ARG A 191 25.32 10.55 5.29
C ARG A 191 26.73 10.22 5.77
N THR A 192 27.22 9.08 5.30
CA THR A 192 28.64 8.74 5.35
C THR A 192 29.45 9.63 4.40
N THR A 193 30.79 9.56 4.48
CA THR A 193 31.69 10.34 3.61
C THR A 193 31.42 10.08 2.13
N SER A 194 31.18 8.83 1.74
CA SER A 194 30.84 8.39 0.38
C SER A 194 29.34 8.32 0.09
N GLY A 195 28.49 8.67 1.06
CA GLY A 195 27.04 8.48 0.91
C GLY A 195 26.43 9.38 -0.14
N ALA A 196 25.24 9.02 -0.63
CA ALA A 196 24.48 9.87 -1.55
C ALA A 196 24.18 11.25 -0.92
N LEU A 197 24.18 12.31 -1.73
CA LEU A 197 23.72 13.62 -1.30
C LEU A 197 22.22 13.72 -1.56
N VAL A 198 21.43 13.66 -0.49
CA VAL A 198 19.96 13.73 -0.56
C VAL A 198 19.43 14.77 0.41
N GLY A 199 18.36 15.46 0.00
CA GLY A 199 17.60 16.36 0.87
C GLY A 199 16.56 15.63 1.70
N GLY A 200 15.88 16.37 2.58
CA GLY A 200 14.73 15.87 3.34
C GLY A 200 13.61 15.39 2.42
N ALA A 201 12.78 14.49 2.93
CA ALA A 201 11.71 13.86 2.17
C ALA A 201 10.36 14.01 2.86
N LYS A 202 9.29 13.86 2.07
CA LYS A 202 7.93 13.63 2.54
C LYS A 202 7.42 12.34 1.91
N ARG A 203 6.89 11.44 2.73
CA ARG A 203 6.34 10.14 2.30
C ARG A 203 4.88 10.06 2.69
N LEU A 204 4.02 9.71 1.75
CA LEU A 204 2.61 9.39 1.97
C LEU A 204 2.38 7.94 1.59
N TYR A 205 1.96 7.11 2.55
CA TYR A 205 1.58 5.71 2.35
C TYR A 205 0.08 5.54 2.53
N GLY A 206 -0.52 4.60 1.80
CA GLY A 206 -1.92 4.22 2.02
C GLY A 206 -2.30 2.88 1.42
N ILE A 207 -3.21 2.18 2.08
CA ILE A 207 -3.91 1.03 1.50
C ILE A 207 -5.05 1.57 0.65
N VAL A 208 -4.99 1.31 -0.67
CA VAL A 208 -5.96 1.80 -1.65
C VAL A 208 -6.98 0.73 -2.04
N ASP A 209 -7.96 1.10 -2.87
CA ASP A 209 -8.98 0.19 -3.38
C ASP A 209 -8.36 -1.08 -3.98
N GLY A 210 -8.86 -2.23 -3.52
CA GLY A 210 -8.32 -3.54 -3.86
C GLY A 210 -7.23 -4.04 -2.89
N GLY A 211 -6.89 -3.28 -1.84
CA GLY A 211 -6.00 -3.72 -0.77
C GLY A 211 -4.51 -3.61 -1.09
N ASP A 212 -4.15 -2.91 -2.16
CA ASP A 212 -2.75 -2.63 -2.54
C ASP A 212 -2.17 -1.53 -1.65
N LEU A 213 -0.87 -1.61 -1.37
CA LEU A 213 -0.11 -0.52 -0.75
C LEU A 213 0.33 0.44 -1.85
N ALA A 214 -0.08 1.70 -1.76
CA ALA A 214 0.41 2.77 -2.61
C ALA A 214 1.24 3.77 -1.78
N TYR A 215 2.21 4.40 -2.43
CA TYR A 215 2.92 5.52 -1.83
C TYR A 215 3.37 6.57 -2.83
N VAL A 216 3.63 7.77 -2.32
CA VAL A 216 4.35 8.84 -2.99
C VAL A 216 5.47 9.33 -2.06
N GLU A 217 6.66 9.50 -2.62
CA GLU A 217 7.79 10.18 -2.00
C GLU A 217 8.13 11.46 -2.78
N GLU A 218 8.22 12.56 -2.05
CA GLU A 218 8.74 13.84 -2.50
C GLU A 218 10.05 14.15 -1.78
N ARG A 219 10.98 14.83 -2.44
CA ARG A 219 12.29 15.21 -1.89
C ARG A 219 12.55 16.69 -2.09
N VAL A 220 13.24 17.29 -1.12
CA VAL A 220 13.76 18.66 -1.23
C VAL A 220 14.92 18.68 -2.22
N LEU A 221 14.83 19.52 -3.25
CA LEU A 221 15.92 19.79 -4.18
C LEU A 221 16.79 20.97 -3.71
N ALA A 222 17.83 21.29 -4.49
CA ALA A 222 18.80 22.34 -4.16
C ALA A 222 18.19 23.74 -3.97
N ASP A 223 17.01 23.99 -4.54
CA ASP A 223 16.25 25.24 -4.41
C ASP A 223 15.34 25.28 -3.16
N GLY A 224 15.23 24.19 -2.42
CA GLY A 224 14.43 24.08 -1.21
C GLY A 224 12.97 23.66 -1.43
N GLU A 225 12.54 23.43 -2.67
CA GLU A 225 11.18 22.97 -2.96
C GLU A 225 11.06 21.44 -2.92
N LEU A 226 9.92 20.93 -2.44
CA LEU A 226 9.57 19.51 -2.53
C LEU A 226 9.18 19.19 -3.97
N GLN A 227 9.82 18.16 -4.54
CA GLN A 227 9.54 17.67 -5.88
C GLN A 227 9.25 16.16 -5.85
N PRO A 228 8.37 15.66 -6.74
CA PRO A 228 8.10 14.23 -6.86
C PRO A 228 9.37 13.44 -7.15
N ARG A 229 9.62 12.38 -6.36
CA ARG A 229 10.81 11.52 -6.49
C ARG A 229 10.47 10.09 -6.87
N MET A 230 9.49 9.48 -6.20
CA MET A 230 9.04 8.12 -6.47
C MET A 230 7.56 7.97 -6.14
N SER A 231 6.85 7.15 -6.90
CA SER A 231 5.54 6.63 -6.50
C SER A 231 5.43 5.17 -6.90
N ALA A 232 4.68 4.38 -6.15
CA ALA A 232 4.47 2.98 -6.47
C ALA A 232 3.09 2.48 -6.02
N ARG A 233 2.64 1.40 -6.67
CA ARG A 233 1.47 0.64 -6.27
C ARG A 233 1.86 -0.83 -6.19
N LEU A 234 1.75 -1.40 -5.00
CA LEU A 234 2.28 -2.72 -4.66
C LEU A 234 1.14 -3.63 -4.19
N SER A 235 0.98 -4.75 -4.88
CA SER A 235 0.03 -5.77 -4.48
C SER A 235 0.57 -6.63 -3.34
N ARG A 236 -0.34 -7.05 -2.47
CA ARG A 236 -0.01 -7.95 -1.38
C ARG A 236 0.40 -9.32 -1.91
N TYR A 237 1.55 -9.80 -1.45
CA TYR A 237 2.12 -11.12 -1.76
C TYR A 237 2.04 -12.06 -0.54
N ILE A 238 2.18 -11.53 0.69
CA ILE A 238 2.04 -12.26 1.96
C ILE A 238 1.17 -11.43 2.92
N GLY A 239 0.37 -12.12 3.73
CA GLY A 239 -0.53 -11.54 4.74
C GLY A 239 -1.96 -11.39 4.24
#